data_AF-A0A2V2YWX5-F1
#
_entry.id   AF-A0A2V2YWX5-F1
#
_cell.length_a   1.000
_cell.length_b   1.000
_cell.length_c   1.000
_cell.angle_alpha   90.00
_cell.angle_beta   90.00
_cell.angle_gamma   90.00
#
_symmetry.space_group_name_H-M   'P 1'
#
loop_
_entity.id
_entity.type
_entity.pdbx_description
1 polymer ?
#
loop_
_entity_poly.entity_id
_entity_poly.type
_entity_poly.pdbx_seq_one_letter_code
_entity_poly.pdbx_strand_id
1 'polypeptide(L)'
;MENEIIAIASRLLASEEIRNIQLLCKNRDNLFLEIIKIDMKLGGVGIHNINKGNTGRYEIKDRDIFRPIQYIYAYLKMQPGDFDWVTREIIHMSGLHLESLVKRLFNIDRFPLGQALALPLAKLKLERQLYLNLKGIIKPYNSAKHHLDHKKDTHLFSVECALLYYLSVRKISLKLMPIVHLYTSAEIWDTLDIDSTNLI
;
A
#
# COMPACT_ATOMS: atom_id res chain seq x y z
N MET A 1 14.39 -0.78 11.13
CA MET A 1 13.24 -0.49 10.26
C MET A 1 11.95 -1.08 10.79
N GLU A 2 11.96 -2.34 11.25
CA GLU A 2 10.75 -3.03 11.74
C GLU A 2 10.01 -2.27 12.84
N ASN A 3 10.70 -1.84 13.90
CA ASN A 3 10.09 -1.05 14.99
C ASN A 3 9.37 0.21 14.50
N GLU A 4 9.85 0.85 13.42
CA GLU A 4 9.21 2.03 12.86
C GLU A 4 7.92 1.69 12.14
N ILE A 5 7.92 0.60 11.37
CA ILE A 5 6.73 0.10 10.68
C ILE A 5 5.68 -0.34 11.69
N ILE A 6 6.08 -1.06 12.74
CA ILE A 6 5.19 -1.46 13.84
C ILE A 6 4.60 -0.21 14.52
N ALA A 7 5.41 0.80 14.81
CA ALA A 7 4.91 2.05 15.38
C ALA A 7 3.95 2.82 14.46
N ILE A 8 4.15 2.76 13.14
CA ILE A 8 3.20 3.31 12.16
C ILE A 8 1.89 2.52 12.18
N ALA A 9 1.98 1.19 12.12
CA ALA A 9 0.83 0.29 12.14
C ALA A 9 -0.01 0.48 13.41
N SER A 10 0.61 0.52 14.60
CA SER A 10 -0.08 0.74 15.87
C SER A 10 -0.82 2.08 15.97
N ARG A 11 -0.48 3.08 15.15
CA ARG A 11 -1.21 4.35 15.08
C ARG A 11 -2.38 4.34 14.09
N LEU A 12 -2.36 3.44 13.11
CA LEU A 12 -3.26 3.46 11.95
C LEU A 12 -4.23 2.28 11.91
N LEU A 13 -3.84 1.17 12.52
CA LEU A 13 -4.56 -0.09 12.52
C LEU A 13 -5.08 -0.38 13.93
N ALA A 14 -6.22 -1.05 13.99
CA ALA A 14 -6.72 -1.63 15.23
C ALA A 14 -5.79 -2.76 15.70
N SER A 15 -5.70 -2.98 17.01
CA SER A 15 -4.86 -4.05 17.59
C SER A 15 -5.25 -5.44 17.05
N GLU A 16 -6.52 -5.65 16.72
CA GLU A 16 -6.99 -6.88 16.10
C GLU A 16 -6.45 -7.05 14.67
N GLU A 17 -6.43 -5.99 13.86
CA GLU A 17 -5.86 -6.02 12.49
C GLU A 17 -4.37 -6.42 12.55
N ILE A 18 -3.60 -5.84 13.49
CA ILE A 18 -2.18 -6.15 13.69
C ILE A 18 -2.01 -7.61 14.12
N ARG A 19 -2.79 -8.07 15.10
CA ARG A 19 -2.75 -9.45 15.59
C ARG A 19 -3.08 -10.45 14.48
N ASN A 20 -4.07 -10.14 13.65
CA ASN A 20 -4.46 -11.01 12.53
C ASN A 20 -3.32 -11.17 11.53
N ILE A 21 -2.60 -10.10 11.22
CA ILE A 21 -1.40 -10.17 10.35
C ILE A 21 -0.28 -10.98 11.01
N GLN A 22 -0.03 -10.78 12.31
CA GLN A 22 0.96 -11.57 13.04
C GLN A 22 0.64 -13.07 13.04
N LEU A 23 -0.63 -13.43 13.20
CA LEU A 23 -1.08 -14.82 13.11
C LEU A 23 -0.94 -15.36 11.69
N LEU A 24 -1.31 -14.56 10.68
CA LEU A 24 -1.16 -14.93 9.28
C LEU A 24 0.30 -15.20 8.90
N CYS A 25 1.23 -14.36 9.35
CA CYS A 25 2.65 -14.54 9.03
C CYS A 25 3.29 -15.78 9.65
N LYS A 26 2.64 -16.40 10.65
CA LYS A 26 3.06 -17.70 11.22
C LYS A 26 2.64 -18.89 10.36
N ASN A 27 1.60 -18.76 9.54
CA ASN A 27 1.13 -19.79 8.61
C ASN A 27 0.89 -19.18 7.22
N ARG A 28 1.89 -19.29 6.36
CA ARG A 28 1.94 -18.58 5.07
C ARG A 28 1.26 -19.33 3.92
N ASP A 29 0.79 -20.55 4.12
CA ASP A 29 0.25 -21.40 3.05
C ASP A 29 -0.96 -20.77 2.34
N ASN A 30 -1.75 -19.96 3.07
CA ASN A 30 -2.91 -19.24 2.56
C ASN A 30 -2.76 -17.71 2.64
N LEU A 31 -1.52 -17.20 2.70
CA LEU A 31 -1.24 -15.78 2.93
C LEU A 31 -2.00 -14.87 1.98
N PHE A 32 -1.98 -15.19 0.68
CA PHE A 32 -2.63 -14.41 -0.36
C PHE A 32 -4.15 -14.30 -0.18
N LEU A 33 -4.82 -15.42 0.12
CA LEU A 33 -6.27 -15.43 0.29
C LEU A 33 -6.70 -14.68 1.54
N GLU A 34 -5.96 -14.84 2.64
CA GLU A 34 -6.26 -14.16 3.89
C GLU A 34 -5.96 -12.65 3.82
N ILE A 35 -4.88 -12.22 3.16
CA ILE A 35 -4.62 -10.78 2.98
C ILE A 35 -5.67 -10.12 2.08
N ILE A 36 -6.18 -10.82 1.06
CA ILE A 36 -7.32 -10.33 0.27
C ILE A 36 -8.55 -10.13 1.16
N LYS A 37 -8.88 -11.08 2.04
CA LYS A 37 -10.02 -10.94 2.97
C LYS A 37 -9.85 -9.74 3.90
N ILE A 38 -8.63 -9.51 4.41
CA ILE A 38 -8.33 -8.36 5.27
C ILE A 38 -8.44 -7.05 4.49
N ASP A 39 -7.87 -6.97 3.28
CA ASP A 39 -7.94 -5.77 2.44
C ASP A 39 -9.37 -5.47 1.96
N MET A 40 -10.19 -6.49 1.72
CA MET A 40 -11.61 -6.33 1.41
C MET A 40 -12.39 -5.74 2.60
N LYS A 41 -12.12 -6.22 3.84
CA LYS A 41 -12.73 -5.66 5.06
C LYS A 41 -12.35 -4.20 5.29
N LEU A 42 -11.19 -3.77 4.78
CA LEU A 42 -10.73 -2.40 4.88
C LEU A 42 -11.52 -1.45 3.95
N GLY A 43 -12.04 -1.97 2.84
CA GLY A 43 -12.84 -1.23 1.86
C GLY A 43 -12.04 -0.37 0.88
N GLY A 44 -12.72 0.27 -0.07
CA GLY A 44 -12.15 1.11 -1.14
C GLY A 44 -11.22 0.34 -2.09
N VAL A 45 -10.36 1.05 -2.84
CA VAL A 45 -9.47 0.41 -3.84
C VAL A 45 -8.33 -0.35 -3.20
N GLY A 46 -8.30 -1.66 -3.34
CA GLY A 46 -7.20 -2.49 -2.86
C GLY A 46 -6.81 -3.58 -3.85
N ILE A 47 -5.99 -4.53 -3.38
CA ILE A 47 -5.58 -5.68 -4.20
C ILE A 47 -6.78 -6.56 -4.57
N HIS A 48 -7.85 -6.53 -3.78
CA HIS A 48 -9.05 -7.33 -3.97
C HIS A 48 -9.91 -6.89 -5.17
N ASN A 49 -9.85 -5.63 -5.60
CA ASN A 49 -10.77 -5.09 -6.61
C ASN A 49 -10.11 -4.23 -7.71
N ILE A 50 -8.81 -3.95 -7.66
CA ILE A 50 -8.18 -3.08 -8.67
C ILE A 50 -7.90 -3.76 -10.02
N ASN A 51 -8.05 -5.08 -10.08
CA ASN A 51 -7.76 -5.88 -11.27
C ASN A 51 -9.05 -6.37 -11.94
N LYS A 52 -9.04 -6.45 -13.27
CA LYS A 52 -10.02 -7.19 -14.10
C LYS A 52 -9.25 -8.12 -15.03
N GLY A 53 -9.25 -9.42 -14.71
CA GLY A 53 -8.35 -10.38 -15.34
C GLY A 53 -6.89 -9.94 -15.24
N ASN A 54 -6.23 -9.73 -16.37
CA ASN A 54 -4.83 -9.29 -16.46
C ASN A 54 -4.67 -7.76 -16.63
N THR A 55 -5.75 -7.00 -16.52
CA THR A 55 -5.78 -5.54 -16.73
C THR A 55 -6.21 -4.79 -15.46
N GLY A 56 -5.98 -3.47 -15.42
CA GLY A 56 -6.41 -2.62 -14.32
C GLY A 56 -7.84 -2.12 -14.49
N ARG A 57 -8.59 -2.04 -13.38
CA ARG A 57 -9.90 -1.40 -13.27
C ARG A 57 -9.72 0.08 -12.95
N TYR A 58 -9.13 0.84 -13.86
CA TYR A 58 -8.96 2.28 -13.69
C TYR A 58 -8.78 3.02 -15.00
N GLU A 59 -9.06 4.31 -14.99
CA GLU A 59 -8.78 5.22 -16.10
C GLU A 59 -7.28 5.38 -16.32
N ILE A 60 -6.83 5.41 -17.59
CA ILE A 60 -5.40 5.48 -17.94
C ILE A 60 -4.69 6.67 -17.25
N LYS A 61 -5.41 7.78 -17.07
CA LYS A 61 -4.88 8.98 -16.39
C LYS A 61 -4.54 8.75 -14.91
N ASP A 62 -5.14 7.75 -14.26
CA ASP A 62 -4.85 7.37 -12.88
C ASP A 62 -3.92 6.14 -12.77
N ARG A 63 -3.32 5.71 -13.89
CA ARG A 63 -2.43 4.55 -13.93
C ARG A 63 -1.35 4.60 -12.86
N ASP A 64 -0.67 5.73 -12.68
CA ASP A 64 0.43 5.84 -11.72
C ASP A 64 -0.03 5.75 -10.26
N ILE A 65 -1.32 5.97 -10.00
CA ILE A 65 -1.94 5.79 -8.68
C ILE A 65 -2.23 4.31 -8.46
N PHE A 66 -2.82 3.61 -9.43
CA PHE A 66 -3.38 2.28 -9.21
C PHE A 66 -2.50 1.11 -9.64
N ARG A 67 -1.60 1.32 -10.62
CA ARG A 67 -0.65 0.29 -11.08
C ARG A 67 0.22 -0.27 -9.95
N PRO A 68 0.70 0.53 -8.96
CA PRO A 68 1.42 -0.03 -7.83
C PRO A 68 0.62 -1.07 -7.04
N ILE A 69 -0.69 -0.88 -6.86
CA ILE A 69 -1.57 -1.86 -6.19
C ILE A 69 -1.65 -3.17 -6.99
N GLN A 70 -1.70 -3.08 -8.32
CA GLN A 70 -1.66 -4.28 -9.18
C GLN A 70 -0.36 -5.06 -9.02
N TYR A 71 0.78 -4.37 -8.88
CA TYR A 71 2.06 -5.03 -8.64
C TYR A 71 2.09 -5.70 -7.27
N ILE A 72 1.55 -5.05 -6.22
CA ILE A 72 1.42 -5.66 -4.89
C ILE A 72 0.58 -6.95 -4.98
N TYR A 73 -0.55 -6.92 -5.70
CA TYR A 73 -1.35 -8.12 -5.95
C TYR A 73 -0.51 -9.24 -6.61
N ALA A 74 0.26 -8.92 -7.65
CA ALA A 74 1.10 -9.89 -8.33
C ALA A 74 2.20 -10.47 -7.42
N TYR A 75 2.85 -9.65 -6.59
CA TYR A 75 3.86 -10.11 -5.63
C TYR A 75 3.25 -11.02 -4.56
N LEU A 76 2.06 -10.68 -4.05
CA LEU A 76 1.37 -11.50 -3.05
C LEU A 76 0.81 -12.81 -3.61
N LYS A 77 0.62 -12.91 -4.93
CA LYS A 77 0.20 -14.14 -5.62
C LYS A 77 1.36 -15.10 -5.91
N MET A 78 2.61 -14.70 -5.65
CA MET A 78 3.77 -15.59 -5.80
C MET A 78 3.72 -16.75 -4.79
N GLN A 79 4.58 -17.75 -4.98
CA GLN A 79 4.62 -18.90 -4.09
C GLN A 79 5.11 -18.48 -2.68
N PRO A 80 4.67 -19.15 -1.60
CA PRO A 80 5.02 -18.76 -0.23
C PRO A 80 6.52 -18.64 0.06
N GLY A 81 7.36 -19.43 -0.62
CA GLY A 81 8.81 -19.39 -0.50
C GLY A 81 9.47 -18.14 -1.11
N ASP A 82 8.76 -17.43 -1.99
CA ASP A 82 9.27 -16.24 -2.66
C ASP A 82 8.93 -14.94 -1.91
N PHE A 83 8.07 -14.99 -0.88
CA PHE A 83 7.56 -13.77 -0.24
C PHE A 83 8.63 -12.93 0.43
N ASP A 84 9.62 -13.55 1.05
CA ASP A 84 10.70 -12.81 1.70
C ASP A 84 11.51 -11.98 0.68
N TRP A 85 11.54 -12.41 -0.59
CA TRP A 85 12.23 -11.72 -1.69
C TRP A 85 11.49 -10.51 -2.25
N VAL A 86 10.19 -10.40 -2.00
CA VAL A 86 9.35 -9.31 -2.55
C VAL A 86 8.85 -8.31 -1.51
N THR A 87 9.29 -8.44 -0.25
CA THR A 87 8.88 -7.54 0.85
C THR A 87 9.25 -6.08 0.59
N ARG A 88 10.43 -5.86 0.00
CA ARG A 88 10.92 -4.54 -0.42
C ARG A 88 10.01 -3.94 -1.48
N GLU A 89 9.66 -4.72 -2.50
CA GLU A 89 8.83 -4.33 -3.62
C GLU A 89 7.42 -3.96 -3.16
N ILE A 90 6.85 -4.72 -2.22
CA ILE A 90 5.55 -4.42 -1.61
C ILE A 90 5.58 -3.05 -0.90
N ILE A 91 6.61 -2.80 -0.08
CA ILE A 91 6.75 -1.51 0.61
C ILE A 91 6.98 -0.37 -0.39
N HIS A 92 7.83 -0.59 -1.39
CA HIS A 92 8.12 0.39 -2.43
C HIS A 92 6.86 0.77 -3.23
N MET A 93 6.10 -0.21 -3.72
CA MET A 93 4.86 0.02 -4.46
C MET A 93 3.77 0.66 -3.59
N SER A 94 3.71 0.30 -2.31
CA SER A 94 2.79 0.94 -1.35
C SER A 94 3.13 2.43 -1.19
N GLY A 95 4.41 2.76 -1.03
CA GLY A 95 4.84 4.16 -0.96
C GLY A 95 4.62 4.92 -2.27
N LEU A 96 4.84 4.29 -3.42
CA LEU A 96 4.62 4.88 -4.73
C LEU A 96 3.14 5.22 -4.97
N HIS A 97 2.22 4.36 -4.54
CA HIS A 97 0.77 4.64 -4.58
C HIS A 97 0.43 5.95 -3.85
N LEU A 98 0.95 6.14 -2.63
CA LEU A 98 0.72 7.37 -1.88
C LEU A 98 1.45 8.58 -2.46
N GLU A 99 2.66 8.39 -2.99
CA GLU A 99 3.37 9.44 -3.72
C GLU A 99 2.51 9.96 -4.88
N SER A 100 1.95 9.07 -5.70
CA SER A 100 1.08 9.44 -6.83
C SER A 100 -0.21 10.15 -6.40
N LEU A 101 -0.85 9.70 -5.31
CA LEU A 101 -2.02 10.39 -4.75
C LEU A 101 -1.69 11.81 -4.29
N VAL A 102 -0.58 11.98 -3.55
CA VAL A 102 -0.13 13.28 -3.04
C VAL A 102 0.27 14.21 -4.19
N LYS A 103 0.95 13.67 -5.21
CA LYS A 103 1.29 14.39 -6.44
C LYS A 103 0.05 14.91 -7.15
N ARG A 104 -0.98 14.08 -7.33
CA ARG A 104 -2.26 14.50 -7.90
C ARG A 104 -2.94 15.57 -7.06
N LEU A 105 -3.01 15.39 -5.73
CA LEU A 105 -3.64 16.35 -4.82
C LEU A 105 -3.07 17.77 -4.92
N PHE A 106 -1.75 17.86 -5.13
CA PHE A 106 -1.04 19.13 -5.21
C PHE A 106 -0.74 19.58 -6.64
N ASN A 107 -1.16 18.80 -7.64
CA ASN A 107 -0.88 19.05 -9.05
C ASN A 107 0.63 19.24 -9.33
N ILE A 108 1.44 18.28 -8.85
CA ILE A 108 2.91 18.25 -9.01
C ILE A 108 3.35 16.89 -9.55
N ASP A 109 4.33 16.87 -10.46
CA ASP A 109 4.74 15.61 -11.11
C ASP A 109 6.11 15.09 -10.65
N ARG A 110 7.06 16.01 -10.40
CA ARG A 110 8.49 15.66 -10.29
C ARG A 110 8.99 15.41 -8.86
N PHE A 111 8.19 15.71 -7.85
CA PHE A 111 8.66 15.67 -6.46
C PHE A 111 8.44 14.31 -5.82
N PRO A 112 9.49 13.66 -5.29
CA PRO A 112 9.33 12.51 -4.40
C PRO A 112 8.41 12.86 -3.22
N LEU A 113 7.77 11.85 -2.63
CA LEU A 113 6.78 12.05 -1.55
C LEU A 113 7.28 12.98 -0.43
N GLY A 114 8.53 12.81 0.01
CA GLY A 114 9.10 13.67 1.05
C GLY A 114 9.22 15.15 0.66
N GLN A 115 9.57 15.43 -0.60
CA GLN A 115 9.63 16.81 -1.12
C GLN A 115 8.23 17.38 -1.32
N ALA A 116 7.29 16.58 -1.83
CA ALA A 116 5.90 16.97 -1.97
C ALA A 116 5.27 17.40 -0.63
N LEU A 117 5.58 16.68 0.45
CA LEU A 117 5.11 16.98 1.81
C LEU A 117 5.90 18.09 2.52
N ALA A 118 7.04 18.51 1.97
CA ALA A 118 7.80 19.66 2.48
C ALA A 118 7.20 20.99 2.01
N LEU A 119 6.40 20.99 0.93
CA LEU A 119 5.75 22.19 0.42
C LEU A 119 4.80 22.79 1.48
N PRO A 120 4.75 24.12 1.63
CA PRO A 120 3.81 24.78 2.54
C PRO A 120 2.35 24.38 2.29
N LEU A 121 2.01 24.18 1.01
CA LEU A 121 0.68 23.76 0.59
C LEU A 121 0.24 22.44 1.23
N ALA A 122 1.16 21.50 1.45
CA ALA A 122 0.84 20.21 2.04
C ALA A 122 0.36 20.35 3.49
N LYS A 123 0.93 21.27 4.26
CA LYS A 123 0.52 21.55 5.65
C LYS A 123 -0.82 22.27 5.72
N LEU A 124 -1.18 23.03 4.68
CA LEU A 124 -2.44 23.79 4.60
C LEU A 124 -3.60 22.93 4.12
N LYS A 125 -3.37 22.07 3.11
CA LYS A 125 -4.43 21.25 2.49
C LYS A 125 -4.73 19.94 3.24
N LEU A 126 -3.77 19.42 4.00
CA LEU A 126 -3.95 18.16 4.73
C LEU A 126 -4.31 18.43 6.18
N GLU A 127 -5.28 17.67 6.69
CA GLU A 127 -5.52 17.57 8.12
C GLU A 127 -4.22 17.18 8.85
N ARG A 128 -3.98 17.78 10.02
CA ARG A 128 -2.72 17.60 10.77
C ARG A 128 -2.36 16.13 10.97
N GLN A 129 -3.33 15.29 11.35
CA GLN A 129 -3.06 13.88 11.61
C GLN A 129 -2.71 13.13 10.32
N LEU A 130 -3.42 13.41 9.22
CA LEU A 130 -3.12 12.83 7.91
C LEU A 130 -1.71 13.21 7.42
N TYR A 131 -1.32 14.48 7.59
CA TYR A 131 0.03 14.96 7.30
C TYR A 131 1.11 14.20 8.11
N LEU A 132 0.90 14.04 9.41
CA LEU A 132 1.85 13.32 10.27
C LEU A 132 1.95 11.83 9.92
N ASN A 133 0.82 11.20 9.59
CA ASN A 133 0.78 9.81 9.13
C ASN A 133 1.56 9.64 7.82
N LEU A 134 1.37 10.55 6.86
CA LEU A 134 2.12 10.61 5.60
C LEU A 134 3.61 10.87 5.81
N LYS A 135 4.01 11.64 6.82
CA LYS A 135 5.43 11.79 7.15
C LYS A 135 6.02 10.49 7.71
N GLY A 136 5.26 9.75 8.52
CA GLY A 136 5.71 8.51 9.14
C GLY A 136 6.13 7.45 8.12
N ILE A 137 5.41 7.34 7.00
CA ILE A 137 5.67 6.33 5.97
C ILE A 137 6.91 6.61 5.09
N ILE A 138 7.41 7.86 5.06
CA ILE A 138 8.49 8.27 4.15
C ILE A 138 9.75 7.45 4.39
N LYS A 139 10.11 7.23 5.65
CA LYS A 139 11.37 6.56 5.98
C LYS A 139 11.39 5.09 5.52
N PRO A 140 10.38 4.25 5.82
CA PRO A 140 10.30 2.92 5.23
C PRO A 140 10.26 2.90 3.70
N TYR A 141 9.50 3.81 3.08
CA TYR A 141 9.44 3.93 1.63
C TYR A 141 10.80 4.25 1.01
N ASN A 142 11.50 5.28 1.53
CA ASN A 142 12.83 5.65 1.07
C ASN A 142 13.83 4.51 1.30
N SER A 143 13.71 3.77 2.40
CA SER A 143 14.55 2.61 2.65
C SER A 143 14.33 1.50 1.63
N ALA A 144 13.07 1.18 1.31
CA ALA A 144 12.73 0.23 0.26
C ALA A 144 13.16 0.69 -1.13
N LYS A 145 13.27 2.01 -1.36
CA LYS A 145 13.70 2.57 -2.64
C LYS A 145 15.22 2.60 -2.81
N HIS A 146 15.97 2.98 -1.76
CA HIS A 146 17.38 3.35 -1.89
C HIS A 146 18.37 2.43 -1.14
N HIS A 147 17.98 1.76 -0.06
CA HIS A 147 18.91 0.90 0.68
C HIS A 147 18.98 -0.47 0.01
N LEU A 148 19.88 -0.64 -0.95
CA LEU A 148 20.14 -1.90 -1.65
C LEU A 148 21.13 -2.79 -0.92
N ASP A 149 21.96 -2.23 -0.04
CA ASP A 149 23.00 -2.98 0.67
C ASP A 149 22.41 -3.80 1.82
N HIS A 150 22.54 -5.13 1.74
CA HIS A 150 22.21 -6.07 2.79
C HIS A 150 23.16 -7.26 2.75
N LYS A 151 23.28 -7.98 3.86
CA LYS A 151 24.08 -9.21 3.89
C LYS A 151 23.43 -10.23 2.97
N LYS A 152 24.24 -11.07 2.33
CA LYS A 152 23.74 -12.20 1.52
C LYS A 152 22.74 -13.02 2.34
N ASP A 153 21.65 -13.45 1.70
CA ASP A 153 20.60 -14.28 2.30
C ASP A 153 19.88 -13.60 3.49
N THR A 154 19.86 -12.27 3.50
CA THR A 154 19.05 -11.47 4.45
C THR A 154 18.11 -10.53 3.71
N HIS A 155 17.03 -10.13 4.36
CA HIS A 155 16.05 -9.21 3.78
C HIS A 155 15.93 -7.96 4.66
N LEU A 156 15.77 -6.79 4.02
CA LEU A 156 15.63 -5.52 4.73
C LEU A 156 14.33 -5.45 5.55
N PHE A 157 13.30 -6.19 5.11
CA PHE A 157 11.99 -6.21 5.74
C PHE A 157 11.50 -7.66 5.84
N SER A 158 10.87 -7.98 6.97
CA SER A 158 10.08 -9.19 7.12
C SER A 158 8.75 -9.09 6.37
N VAL A 159 8.14 -10.24 6.06
CA VAL A 159 6.80 -10.33 5.46
C VAL A 159 5.76 -9.62 6.34
N GLU A 160 5.82 -9.80 7.66
CA GLU A 160 4.95 -9.10 8.61
C GLU A 160 5.04 -7.58 8.43
N CYS A 161 6.26 -7.03 8.38
CA CYS A 161 6.47 -5.60 8.16
C CYS A 161 5.90 -5.14 6.81
N ALA A 162 6.10 -5.90 5.74
CA ALA A 162 5.57 -5.54 4.43
C ALA A 162 4.03 -5.48 4.42
N LEU A 163 3.36 -6.46 5.03
CA LEU A 163 1.90 -6.50 5.12
C LEU A 163 1.34 -5.41 6.03
N LEU A 164 1.93 -5.19 7.21
CA LEU A 164 1.55 -4.10 8.11
C LEU A 164 1.72 -2.73 7.46
N TYR A 165 2.81 -2.54 6.71
CA TYR A 165 3.05 -1.32 5.97
C TYR A 165 2.01 -1.11 4.86
N TYR A 166 1.72 -2.17 4.07
CA TYR A 166 0.68 -2.13 3.05
C TYR A 166 -0.68 -1.71 3.63
N LEU A 167 -1.16 -2.34 4.70
CA LEU A 167 -2.44 -1.99 5.32
C LEU A 167 -2.45 -0.59 5.92
N SER A 168 -1.33 -0.16 6.51
CA SER A 168 -1.16 1.21 7.00
C SER A 168 -1.29 2.23 5.88
N VAL A 169 -0.64 1.95 4.73
CA VAL A 169 -0.75 2.76 3.52
C VAL A 169 -2.18 2.80 3.01
N ARG A 170 -2.89 1.66 3.02
CA ARG A 170 -4.28 1.57 2.60
C ARG A 170 -5.21 2.44 3.47
N LYS A 171 -5.05 2.44 4.80
CA LYS A 171 -5.80 3.36 5.69
C LYS A 171 -5.55 4.83 5.37
N ILE A 172 -4.31 5.19 5.04
CA ILE A 172 -3.97 6.56 4.63
C ILE A 172 -4.62 6.88 3.27
N SER A 173 -4.54 5.97 2.30
CA SER A 173 -5.08 6.21 0.97
C SER A 173 -6.59 6.38 0.98
N LEU A 174 -7.31 5.64 1.82
CA LEU A 174 -8.75 5.82 2.04
C LEU A 174 -9.13 7.24 2.48
N LYS A 175 -8.24 7.93 3.22
CA LYS A 175 -8.46 9.33 3.60
C LYS A 175 -8.10 10.32 2.51
N LEU A 176 -7.16 9.96 1.62
CA LEU A 176 -6.72 10.81 0.53
C LEU A 176 -7.64 10.73 -0.69
N MET A 177 -8.10 9.53 -1.04
CA MET A 177 -8.87 9.31 -2.27
C MET A 177 -10.09 10.24 -2.42
N PRO A 178 -10.91 10.52 -1.39
CA PRO A 178 -12.05 11.42 -1.53
C PRO A 178 -11.70 12.88 -1.81
N ILE A 179 -10.48 13.32 -1.46
CA ILE A 179 -10.02 14.69 -1.67
C ILE A 179 -9.10 14.83 -2.89
N VAL A 180 -8.71 13.71 -3.49
CA VAL A 180 -7.92 13.67 -4.73
C VAL A 180 -8.90 13.63 -5.91
N HIS A 181 -8.74 14.55 -6.86
CA HIS A 181 -9.52 14.50 -8.10
C HIS A 181 -9.02 13.36 -9.00
N LEU A 182 -9.67 12.20 -8.87
CA LEU A 182 -9.47 11.01 -9.68
C LEU A 182 -10.35 11.05 -10.93
N TYR A 183 -9.85 10.50 -12.03
CA TYR A 183 -10.64 10.30 -13.26
C TYR A 183 -11.47 9.02 -13.18
N THR A 184 -10.95 8.02 -12.47
CA THR A 184 -11.62 6.76 -12.23
C THR A 184 -12.78 6.96 -11.26
N SER A 185 -13.97 6.48 -11.63
CA SER A 185 -15.17 6.57 -10.79
C SER A 185 -15.00 5.79 -9.48
N ALA A 186 -15.54 6.35 -8.40
CA ALA A 186 -15.58 5.67 -7.11
C ALA A 186 -16.33 4.32 -7.16
N GLU A 187 -17.35 4.23 -8.01
CA GLU A 187 -18.15 3.02 -8.22
C GLU A 187 -17.29 1.83 -8.63
N ILE A 188 -16.19 2.04 -9.35
CA ILE A 188 -15.34 0.96 -9.86
C ILE A 188 -14.75 0.11 -8.73
N TRP A 189 -14.57 0.70 -7.55
CA TRP A 189 -13.99 0.05 -6.37
C TRP A 189 -14.89 0.04 -5.15
N ASP A 190 -16.00 0.77 -5.17
CA ASP A 190 -17.06 0.63 -4.17
C ASP A 190 -17.95 -0.59 -4.46
N THR A 191 -17.93 -1.13 -5.68
CA THR A 191 -18.54 -2.42 -6.01
C THR A 191 -17.68 -3.57 -5.50
N LEU A 192 -18.24 -4.41 -4.61
CA LEU A 192 -17.72 -5.74 -4.31
C LEU A 192 -17.97 -6.68 -5.50
N ASP A 193 -17.31 -6.41 -6.63
CA ASP A 193 -17.23 -7.40 -7.70
C ASP A 193 -16.20 -8.44 -7.26
N ILE A 194 -16.72 -9.50 -6.62
CA ILE A 194 -16.03 -10.79 -6.60
C ILE A 194 -16.16 -11.33 -8.02
N ASP A 195 -15.46 -10.71 -8.98
CA ASP A 195 -15.17 -11.41 -10.22
C ASP A 195 -14.46 -12.69 -9.79
N SER A 196 -15.04 -13.82 -10.18
CA SER A 196 -14.51 -15.17 -10.00
C SER A 196 -13.12 -15.23 -10.61
N THR A 197 -12.14 -14.69 -9.90
CA THR A 197 -10.74 -14.62 -10.30
C THR A 197 -10.19 -15.99 -10.04
N ASN A 198 -10.57 -16.95 -10.89
CA ASN A 198 -10.09 -18.33 -10.97
C ASN A 198 -9.36 -18.75 -9.69
N LEU A 199 -10.13 -18.90 -8.62
CA LEU A 199 -9.71 -19.60 -7.41
C LEU A 199 -9.77 -21.09 -7.76
N ILE A 200 -8.86 -21.50 -8.65
CA ILE A 200 -8.52 -22.88 -8.99
C ILE A 200 -7.01 -22.98 -8.80
#